data_AF-A0A931NVZ9-F1
#
_entry.id   AF-A0A931NVZ9-F1
#
_cell.length_a   1.000
_cell.length_b   1.000
_cell.length_c   1.000
_cell.angle_alpha   90.00
_cell.angle_beta   90.00
_cell.angle_gamma   90.00
#
_symmetry.space_group_name_H-M   'P 1'
#
loop_
_entity.id
_entity.type
_entity.pdbx_description
1 polymer ?
#
loop_
_entity_poly.entity_id
_entity_poly.type
_entity_poly.pdbx_seq_one_letter_code
_entity_poly.pdbx_strand_id
1 'polypeptide(L)'
;MKLKYQFILFAVSAAAANAGVVFQRPPSPTSGTVLTSAYWNPDGSDLDTYAWDDFLLPAAANITEIQFRGGNFAGGSTGTNVVSFDISIWASIPAGSQPDIGGISGGRLAHYTISGNANETFAGNVGGTNFYDYHATLPHAFAAAANTRYWIEIVAWQNGSPVWGFAPGTGGNGQHFVRAIAVTGDYQFYFTSGDLNFTLIGTPVGCTNPVIQSNPAPVSLCPGASPAVFSVGVTGAGPFTYRWLLNNNPLFDGPNGGGHGGGSVISGATSATITIDFPSNWADVGNYSCMVSNACGPTTSAPAALVILSAVDPACTGSPTCNPDMNQDGVADQGDVDYLINVIAGGANPTNIDPDFNHDGVADQGDVDALVNVIAGGPCP
;
A
#
# COMPACT_ATOMS: atom_id res chain seq x y z
N MET A 1 -16.62 -13.95 -52.86
CA MET A 1 -15.61 -14.23 -51.82
C MET A 1 -14.71 -13.01 -51.65
N LYS A 2 -15.04 -12.08 -50.73
CA LYS A 2 -14.13 -11.04 -50.22
C LYS A 2 -14.55 -10.74 -48.79
N LEU A 3 -13.87 -11.37 -47.83
CA LEU A 3 -14.02 -11.11 -46.41
C LEU A 3 -13.25 -9.82 -46.09
N LYS A 4 -13.94 -8.76 -45.67
CA LYS A 4 -13.30 -7.56 -45.13
C LYS A 4 -13.00 -7.82 -43.65
N TYR A 5 -11.73 -8.02 -43.32
CA TYR A 5 -11.26 -8.00 -41.94
C TYR A 5 -11.21 -6.55 -41.46
N GLN A 6 -12.12 -6.20 -40.56
CA GLN A 6 -12.13 -4.92 -39.89
C GLN A 6 -11.30 -5.07 -38.61
N PHE A 7 -10.05 -4.62 -38.64
CA PHE A 7 -9.22 -4.50 -37.45
C PHE A 7 -9.80 -3.38 -36.57
N ILE A 8 -10.48 -3.77 -35.50
CA ILE A 8 -10.84 -2.84 -34.42
C ILE A 8 -9.57 -2.63 -33.59
N LEU A 9 -8.92 -1.48 -33.82
CA LEU A 9 -7.84 -1.02 -32.97
C LEU A 9 -8.48 -0.55 -31.65
N PHE A 10 -8.46 -1.40 -30.62
CA PHE A 10 -8.75 -0.98 -29.26
C PHE A 10 -7.62 -0.07 -28.80
N ALA A 11 -7.84 1.24 -28.87
CA ALA A 11 -7.02 2.20 -28.14
C ALA A 11 -7.33 2.02 -26.65
N VAL A 12 -6.58 1.15 -25.99
CA VAL A 12 -6.54 1.10 -24.53
C VAL A 12 -5.86 2.39 -24.10
N SER A 13 -6.64 3.37 -23.64
CA SER A 13 -6.12 4.53 -22.95
C SER A 13 -5.43 4.02 -21.67
N ALA A 14 -4.11 3.87 -21.72
CA ALA A 14 -3.32 3.66 -20.51
C ALA A 14 -3.59 4.86 -19.59
N ALA A 15 -4.09 4.59 -18.38
CA ALA A 15 -4.20 5.63 -17.36
C ALA A 15 -2.81 6.25 -17.18
N ALA A 16 -2.75 7.58 -17.03
CA ALA A 16 -1.49 8.27 -16.80
C ALA A 16 -0.91 7.78 -15.48
N ALA A 17 0.25 7.14 -15.53
CA ALA A 17 0.93 6.68 -14.33
C ALA A 17 1.29 7.87 -13.43
N ASN A 18 1.06 7.71 -12.13
CA ASN A 18 1.51 8.63 -11.10
C ASN A 18 2.98 8.37 -10.78
N ALA A 19 3.75 9.46 -10.66
CA ALA A 19 5.15 9.36 -10.28
C ALA A 19 5.26 8.85 -8.82
N GLY A 20 6.12 7.86 -8.61
CA GLY A 20 6.41 7.28 -7.29
C GLY A 20 7.86 6.84 -7.19
N VAL A 21 8.26 6.31 -6.05
CA VAL A 21 9.61 5.78 -5.85
C VAL A 21 9.84 4.56 -6.76
N VAL A 22 10.76 4.69 -7.71
CA VAL A 22 11.18 3.58 -8.60
C VAL A 22 12.52 2.98 -8.20
N PHE A 23 13.28 3.69 -7.36
CA PHE A 23 14.52 3.23 -6.74
C PHE A 23 14.80 4.06 -5.48
N GLN A 24 15.39 3.45 -4.46
CA GLN A 24 15.83 4.17 -3.27
C GLN A 24 17.05 3.53 -2.60
N ARG A 25 17.94 4.40 -2.11
CA ARG A 25 18.95 4.12 -1.09
C ARG A 25 18.75 5.10 0.06
N PRO A 26 18.08 4.67 1.14
CA PRO A 26 17.81 5.53 2.28
C PRO A 26 19.09 6.01 2.96
N PRO A 27 19.11 7.22 3.54
CA PRO A 27 20.27 7.69 4.29
C PRO A 27 20.48 6.86 5.56
N SER A 28 21.73 6.65 5.93
CA SER A 28 22.13 5.96 7.15
C SER A 28 21.68 6.75 8.37
N PRO A 29 20.97 6.12 9.34
CA PRO A 29 20.48 6.81 10.52
C PRO A 29 21.57 7.08 11.55
N THR A 30 22.76 6.49 11.40
CA THR A 30 23.82 6.52 12.43
C THR A 30 25.11 7.19 11.98
N SER A 31 25.34 7.34 10.67
CA SER A 31 26.60 7.88 10.15
C SER A 31 26.53 9.37 9.87
N GLY A 32 27.41 10.15 10.51
CA GLY A 32 27.62 11.58 10.26
C GLY A 32 28.64 11.90 9.16
N THR A 33 29.20 10.87 8.51
CA THR A 33 30.21 11.04 7.45
C THR A 33 29.60 11.72 6.23
N VAL A 34 30.39 12.52 5.53
CA VAL A 34 29.98 13.19 4.29
C VAL A 34 30.82 12.62 3.15
N LEU A 35 30.16 12.13 2.10
CA LEU A 35 30.79 11.58 0.90
C LEU A 35 30.85 12.68 -0.16
N THR A 36 32.01 13.35 -0.27
CA THR A 36 32.17 14.62 -0.97
C THR A 36 31.90 14.54 -2.47
N SER A 37 31.11 15.48 -2.99
CA SER A 37 30.81 15.62 -4.42
C SER A 37 30.41 17.06 -4.71
N ALA A 38 31.40 17.94 -4.83
CA ALA A 38 31.20 19.38 -4.91
C ALA A 38 32.23 20.06 -5.83
N TYR A 39 31.79 21.16 -6.42
CA TYR A 39 32.52 22.01 -7.35
C TYR A 39 32.58 23.44 -6.84
N TRP A 40 33.77 24.05 -6.88
CA TRP A 40 33.94 25.46 -6.55
C TRP A 40 33.42 26.36 -7.68
N ASN A 41 32.31 27.07 -7.48
CA ASN A 41 31.75 28.02 -8.45
C ASN A 41 32.59 29.32 -8.57
N PRO A 42 32.84 29.86 -9.78
CA PRO A 42 32.43 29.36 -11.10
C PRO A 42 33.51 28.55 -11.85
N ASP A 43 34.78 28.70 -11.49
CA ASP A 43 35.91 28.24 -12.30
C ASP A 43 36.54 26.92 -11.82
N GLY A 44 35.97 26.33 -10.77
CA GLY A 44 36.45 25.10 -10.17
C GLY A 44 37.64 25.33 -9.25
N SER A 45 38.09 24.23 -8.64
CA SER A 45 39.30 24.18 -7.84
C SER A 45 39.97 22.83 -8.00
N ASP A 46 41.24 22.75 -7.61
CA ASP A 46 41.90 21.44 -7.56
C ASP A 46 41.17 20.51 -6.58
N LEU A 47 40.54 21.04 -5.52
CA LEU A 47 39.82 20.33 -4.46
C LEU A 47 38.44 19.80 -4.86
N ASP A 48 38.00 20.02 -6.11
CA ASP A 48 36.71 19.54 -6.56
C ASP A 48 36.65 18.00 -6.52
N THR A 49 35.55 17.47 -6.04
CA THR A 49 35.33 16.03 -5.88
C THR A 49 34.03 15.64 -6.55
N TYR A 50 33.99 14.42 -7.08
CA TYR A 50 32.87 13.90 -7.84
C TYR A 50 32.64 12.48 -7.39
N ALA A 51 31.40 12.18 -7.01
CA ALA A 51 31.00 10.86 -6.57
C ALA A 51 29.94 10.30 -7.50
N TRP A 52 30.12 9.03 -7.86
CA TRP A 52 29.15 8.23 -8.61
C TRP A 52 28.74 7.01 -7.82
N ASP A 53 27.48 6.65 -7.98
CA ASP A 53 26.99 5.38 -7.46
C ASP A 53 25.99 4.75 -8.45
N ASP A 54 25.90 3.44 -8.44
CA ASP A 54 25.12 2.69 -9.42
C ASP A 54 23.64 2.60 -9.03
N PHE A 55 22.77 2.43 -10.02
CA PHE A 55 21.42 1.95 -9.78
C PHE A 55 20.96 0.99 -10.88
N LEU A 56 20.01 0.14 -10.52
CA LEU A 56 19.36 -0.81 -11.42
C LEU A 56 17.87 -0.82 -11.12
N LEU A 57 17.05 -0.56 -12.15
CA LEU A 57 15.60 -0.64 -12.03
C LEU A 57 15.11 -2.03 -12.44
N PRO A 58 14.24 -2.69 -11.66
CA PRO A 58 13.68 -3.99 -12.04
C PRO A 58 12.71 -3.88 -13.23
N ALA A 59 12.16 -2.69 -13.46
CA ALA A 59 11.31 -2.34 -14.59
C ALA A 59 11.76 -1.02 -15.20
N ALA A 60 11.48 -0.80 -16.48
CA ALA A 60 11.78 0.48 -17.13
C ALA A 60 10.94 1.59 -16.49
N ALA A 61 11.48 2.81 -16.40
CA ALA A 61 10.77 3.95 -15.83
C ALA A 61 11.23 5.27 -16.44
N ASN A 62 10.32 6.24 -16.51
CA ASN A 62 10.63 7.63 -16.78
C ASN A 62 10.84 8.36 -15.45
N ILE A 63 12.11 8.64 -15.11
CA ILE A 63 12.49 9.34 -13.88
C ILE A 63 12.28 10.84 -14.09
N THR A 64 11.58 11.48 -13.15
CA THR A 64 11.18 12.90 -13.23
C THR A 64 11.68 13.72 -12.06
N GLU A 65 12.08 13.08 -10.96
CA GLU A 65 12.66 13.76 -9.79
C GLU A 65 13.71 12.86 -9.13
N ILE A 66 14.74 13.49 -8.58
CA ILE A 66 15.80 12.84 -7.81
C ILE A 66 15.82 13.50 -6.44
N GLN A 67 15.65 12.70 -5.40
CA GLN A 67 15.77 13.14 -4.01
C GLN A 67 17.07 12.62 -3.43
N PHE A 68 17.75 13.44 -2.65
CA PHE A 68 19.01 13.06 -2.02
C PHE A 68 19.21 13.85 -0.72
N ARG A 69 20.07 13.35 0.16
CA ARG A 69 20.43 14.00 1.42
C ARG A 69 21.91 14.32 1.41
N GLY A 70 22.24 15.53 1.83
CA GLY A 70 23.62 16.01 1.84
C GLY A 70 23.90 16.99 2.96
N GLY A 71 25.18 17.19 3.23
CA GLY A 71 25.68 18.01 4.33
C GLY A 71 27.11 18.46 4.08
N ASN A 72 27.62 19.33 4.96
CA ASN A 72 28.98 19.86 4.86
C ASN A 72 29.90 19.20 5.89
N PHE A 73 31.06 18.69 5.48
CA PHE A 73 31.99 18.01 6.39
C PHE A 73 32.77 18.95 7.33
N ALA A 74 32.85 20.25 7.00
CA ALA A 74 33.63 21.23 7.76
C ALA A 74 32.86 21.88 8.93
N GLY A 75 31.61 21.49 9.20
CA GLY A 75 30.75 22.14 10.19
C GLY A 75 30.28 23.53 9.73
N GLY A 76 28.99 23.66 9.44
CA GLY A 76 28.37 24.91 8.99
C GLY A 76 27.00 24.65 8.36
N SER A 77 26.12 25.65 8.35
CA SER A 77 24.84 25.56 7.63
C SER A 77 25.11 25.40 6.12
N THR A 78 24.48 24.43 5.47
CA THR A 78 24.51 24.26 4.00
C THR A 78 23.85 25.44 3.27
N GLY A 79 22.87 26.07 3.93
CA GLY A 79 21.90 27.00 3.35
C GLY A 79 22.40 28.34 2.77
N THR A 80 23.71 28.54 2.57
CA THR A 80 24.21 29.76 1.88
C THR A 80 25.23 29.51 0.78
N ASN A 81 25.79 28.30 0.66
CA ASN A 81 26.92 28.09 -0.24
C ASN A 81 26.53 27.36 -1.53
N VAL A 82 25.57 26.44 -1.52
CA VAL A 82 25.14 25.74 -2.74
C VAL A 82 24.29 26.68 -3.60
N VAL A 83 24.72 26.91 -4.84
CA VAL A 83 24.05 27.79 -5.81
C VAL A 83 23.33 27.03 -6.91
N SER A 84 23.75 25.80 -7.19
CA SER A 84 23.12 24.86 -8.12
C SER A 84 23.58 23.43 -7.86
N PHE A 85 22.86 22.47 -8.43
CA PHE A 85 23.33 21.10 -8.56
C PHE A 85 23.43 20.73 -10.03
N ASP A 86 24.56 20.15 -10.42
CA ASP A 86 24.62 19.39 -11.68
C ASP A 86 24.37 17.92 -11.38
N ILE A 87 23.42 17.35 -12.10
CA ILE A 87 23.05 15.94 -11.99
C ILE A 87 23.28 15.28 -13.34
N SER A 88 24.12 14.25 -13.37
CA SER A 88 24.36 13.45 -14.56
C SER A 88 23.95 12.01 -14.34
N ILE A 89 23.44 11.38 -15.40
CA ILE A 89 23.24 9.93 -15.45
C ILE A 89 24.17 9.37 -16.52
N TRP A 90 24.92 8.35 -16.15
CA TRP A 90 25.96 7.73 -16.96
C TRP A 90 25.62 6.28 -17.26
N ALA A 91 26.03 5.82 -18.44
CA ALA A 91 26.12 4.41 -18.74
C ALA A 91 27.17 3.76 -17.83
N SER A 92 27.03 2.46 -17.58
CA SER A 92 28.14 1.67 -17.04
C SER A 92 29.03 1.16 -18.17
N ILE A 93 30.31 0.97 -17.90
CA ILE A 93 31.17 0.21 -18.82
C ILE A 93 30.62 -1.22 -19.02
N PRO A 94 31.02 -1.95 -20.08
CA PRO A 94 30.49 -3.30 -20.34
C PRO A 94 30.62 -4.30 -19.18
N ALA A 95 31.65 -4.15 -18.34
CA ALA A 95 31.84 -4.98 -17.15
C ALA A 95 30.86 -4.66 -16.00
N GLY A 96 30.08 -3.58 -16.09
CA GLY A 96 29.15 -3.14 -15.06
C GLY A 96 29.83 -2.55 -13.81
N SER A 97 31.16 -2.47 -13.79
CA SER A 97 31.93 -2.25 -12.56
C SER A 97 32.25 -0.80 -12.27
N GLN A 98 31.97 0.15 -13.18
CA GLN A 98 32.22 1.59 -13.00
C GLN A 98 31.39 2.41 -14.01
N PRO A 99 31.21 3.72 -13.79
CA PRO A 99 30.64 4.61 -14.80
C PRO A 99 31.54 4.66 -16.04
N ASP A 100 30.91 4.76 -17.21
CA ASP A 100 31.62 4.96 -18.47
C ASP A 100 32.02 6.44 -18.63
N ILE A 101 33.20 6.77 -18.09
CA ILE A 101 33.73 8.14 -18.03
C ILE A 101 34.64 8.51 -19.23
N GLY A 102 34.79 7.66 -20.27
CA GLY A 102 35.88 7.82 -21.27
C GLY A 102 35.51 7.78 -22.76
N GLY A 103 35.61 8.96 -23.44
CA GLY A 103 35.68 9.14 -24.91
C GLY A 103 35.06 10.47 -25.43
N ILE A 104 35.36 10.90 -26.67
CA ILE A 104 34.85 12.15 -27.33
C ILE A 104 33.32 12.21 -27.37
N SER A 105 32.65 11.06 -27.29
CA SER A 105 31.19 10.93 -27.27
C SER A 105 30.58 10.70 -25.89
N GLY A 106 31.39 10.54 -24.83
CA GLY A 106 31.00 10.47 -23.40
C GLY A 106 29.92 9.45 -23.01
N GLY A 107 30.16 8.61 -21.99
CA GLY A 107 29.11 7.72 -21.46
C GLY A 107 27.99 8.44 -20.69
N ARG A 108 27.95 9.78 -20.68
CA ARG A 108 26.91 10.57 -20.03
C ARG A 108 25.64 10.57 -20.87
N LEU A 109 24.61 9.93 -20.36
CA LEU A 109 23.32 9.75 -21.01
C LEU A 109 22.36 10.91 -20.76
N ALA A 110 22.51 11.60 -19.63
CA ALA A 110 21.73 12.78 -19.28
C ALA A 110 22.54 13.75 -18.43
N HIS A 111 22.21 15.04 -18.51
CA HIS A 111 22.79 16.10 -17.70
C HIS A 111 21.71 17.16 -17.41
N TYR A 112 21.61 17.55 -16.14
CA TYR A 112 20.63 18.50 -15.65
C TYR A 112 21.32 19.49 -14.72
N THR A 113 21.10 20.78 -14.96
CA THR A 113 21.47 21.82 -14.00
C THR A 113 20.22 22.26 -13.27
N ILE A 114 20.21 22.05 -11.95
CA ILE A 114 19.14 22.43 -11.04
C ILE A 114 19.55 23.73 -10.36
N SER A 115 18.89 24.82 -10.71
CA SER A 115 19.18 26.14 -10.13
C SER A 115 18.79 26.20 -8.65
N GLY A 116 19.60 26.88 -7.85
CA GLY A 116 19.37 27.03 -6.42
C GLY A 116 19.76 25.79 -5.62
N ASN A 117 19.20 25.65 -4.43
CA ASN A 117 19.52 24.57 -3.51
C ASN A 117 18.56 23.37 -3.63
N ALA A 118 17.94 23.16 -4.80
CA ALA A 118 17.02 22.04 -5.05
C ALA A 118 15.96 21.82 -3.94
N ASN A 119 15.26 22.88 -3.51
CA ASN A 119 14.23 22.81 -2.46
C ASN A 119 14.73 22.20 -1.13
N GLU A 120 15.92 22.60 -0.70
CA GLU A 120 16.56 22.13 0.53
C GLU A 120 15.65 22.25 1.76
N THR A 121 15.59 21.19 2.57
CA THR A 121 14.93 21.17 3.88
C THR A 121 15.81 20.54 4.93
N PHE A 122 15.82 21.07 6.16
CA PHE A 122 16.65 20.52 7.24
C PHE A 122 16.17 19.14 7.67
N ALA A 123 17.07 18.16 7.68
CA ALA A 123 16.78 16.75 7.94
C ALA A 123 17.29 16.23 9.29
N GLY A 124 17.97 17.08 10.07
CA GLY A 124 18.47 16.74 11.41
C GLY A 124 20.00 16.70 11.52
N ASN A 125 20.46 16.37 12.72
CA ASN A 125 21.88 16.16 13.03
C ASN A 125 22.14 14.68 13.28
N VAL A 126 23.09 14.10 12.54
CA VAL A 126 23.51 12.70 12.70
C VAL A 126 25.03 12.69 12.83
N GLY A 127 25.55 12.06 13.89
CA GLY A 127 26.99 11.97 14.13
C GLY A 127 27.71 13.33 14.21
N GLY A 128 27.00 14.40 14.60
CA GLY A 128 27.55 15.76 14.67
C GLY A 128 27.40 16.58 13.39
N THR A 129 27.01 15.97 12.26
CA THR A 129 26.83 16.64 10.97
C THR A 129 25.35 16.99 10.75
N ASN A 130 25.07 18.23 10.36
CA ASN A 130 23.74 18.66 9.92
C ASN A 130 23.51 18.22 8.47
N PHE A 131 22.43 17.49 8.24
CA PHE A 131 22.00 17.04 6.92
C PHE A 131 20.72 17.71 6.48
N TYR A 132 20.54 17.78 5.16
CA TYR A 132 19.41 18.41 4.50
C TYR A 132 18.92 17.53 3.36
N ASP A 133 17.61 17.46 3.18
CA ASP A 133 16.95 16.78 2.07
C ASP A 133 16.77 17.75 0.91
N TYR A 134 17.09 17.26 -0.29
CA TYR A 134 17.03 17.99 -1.55
C TYR A 134 16.07 17.26 -2.50
N HIS A 135 15.26 18.04 -3.21
CA HIS A 135 14.28 17.58 -4.20
C HIS A 135 14.54 18.25 -5.55
N ALA A 136 15.21 17.52 -6.44
CA ALA A 136 15.54 17.97 -7.79
C ALA A 136 14.53 17.47 -8.81
N THR A 137 13.58 18.31 -9.21
CA THR A 137 12.69 18.03 -10.36
C THR A 137 13.48 18.18 -11.66
N LEU A 138 13.47 17.14 -12.50
CA LEU A 138 14.20 17.14 -13.76
C LEU A 138 13.46 17.95 -14.82
N PRO A 139 14.13 18.85 -15.56
CA PRO A 139 13.52 19.62 -16.66
C PRO A 139 12.89 18.75 -17.76
N HIS A 140 13.38 17.53 -17.93
CA HIS A 140 12.80 16.50 -18.78
C HIS A 140 13.12 15.12 -18.19
N ALA A 141 12.22 14.16 -18.39
CA ALA A 141 12.38 12.84 -17.80
C ALA A 141 13.57 12.06 -18.38
N PHE A 142 14.24 11.26 -17.55
CA PHE A 142 15.19 10.25 -18.01
C PHE A 142 14.50 8.90 -18.18
N ALA A 143 14.51 8.36 -19.40
CA ALA A 143 13.97 7.04 -19.69
C ALA A 143 14.99 5.94 -19.37
N ALA A 144 14.90 5.37 -18.17
CA ALA A 144 15.73 4.26 -17.73
C ALA A 144 15.12 2.92 -18.17
N ALA A 145 15.94 2.04 -18.75
CA ALA A 145 15.52 0.70 -19.13
C ALA A 145 15.57 -0.27 -17.93
N ALA A 146 14.73 -1.30 -17.98
CA ALA A 146 14.75 -2.38 -17.00
C ALA A 146 16.10 -3.12 -17.04
N ASN A 147 16.59 -3.56 -15.88
CA ASN A 147 17.78 -4.40 -15.72
C ASN A 147 19.04 -3.84 -16.40
N THR A 148 19.08 -2.52 -16.60
CA THR A 148 20.23 -1.81 -17.14
C THR A 148 20.89 -1.06 -15.99
N ARG A 149 22.20 -1.25 -15.85
CA ARG A 149 23.00 -0.57 -14.82
C ARG A 149 23.36 0.83 -15.30
N TYR A 150 22.97 1.80 -14.51
CA TYR A 150 23.31 3.21 -14.68
C TYR A 150 24.13 3.69 -13.50
N TRP A 151 24.76 4.85 -13.65
CA TRP A 151 25.48 5.53 -12.58
C TRP A 151 24.98 6.95 -12.45
N ILE A 152 24.70 7.39 -11.23
CA ILE A 152 24.29 8.76 -10.95
C ILE A 152 25.47 9.56 -10.41
N GLU A 153 25.58 10.80 -10.83
CA GLU A 153 26.52 11.80 -10.34
C GLU A 153 25.71 13.03 -9.92
N ILE A 154 25.92 13.52 -8.70
CA ILE A 154 25.33 14.79 -8.26
C ILE A 154 26.46 15.65 -7.69
N VAL A 155 26.64 16.83 -8.25
CA VAL A 155 27.70 17.76 -7.88
C VAL A 155 27.07 19.05 -7.39
N ALA A 156 27.33 19.41 -6.15
CA ALA A 156 26.93 20.71 -5.61
C ALA A 156 27.89 21.80 -6.11
N TRP A 157 27.36 22.79 -6.82
CA TRP A 157 28.10 24.02 -7.11
C TRP A 157 28.06 24.91 -5.89
N GLN A 158 29.23 25.25 -5.37
CA GLN A 158 29.34 26.02 -4.13
C GLN A 158 30.14 27.30 -4.27
N ASN A 159 29.67 28.37 -3.65
CA ASN A 159 30.50 29.55 -3.41
C ASN A 159 31.51 29.24 -2.28
N GLY A 160 32.80 29.25 -2.61
CA GLY A 160 33.87 28.92 -1.68
C GLY A 160 34.28 27.44 -1.77
N SER A 161 35.02 26.98 -0.76
CA SER A 161 35.59 25.63 -0.76
C SER A 161 34.52 24.56 -0.98
N PRO A 162 34.77 23.55 -1.85
CA PRO A 162 33.82 22.47 -2.14
C PRO A 162 33.77 21.50 -0.95
N VAL A 163 32.83 21.75 -0.03
CA VAL A 163 32.71 21.00 1.25
C VAL A 163 31.44 20.16 1.36
N TRP A 164 30.55 20.25 0.39
CA TRP A 164 29.33 19.47 0.35
C TRP A 164 29.58 18.04 -0.11
N GLY A 165 28.76 17.14 0.43
CA GLY A 165 28.69 15.77 -0.02
C GLY A 165 27.42 15.08 0.44
N PHE A 166 27.26 13.84 0.00
CA PHE A 166 26.13 12.99 0.33
C PHE A 166 26.19 12.52 1.78
N ALA A 167 25.02 12.35 2.38
CA ALA A 167 24.86 11.44 3.49
C ALA A 167 25.14 9.99 3.01
N PRO A 168 25.69 9.11 3.86
CA PRO A 168 25.94 7.72 3.46
C PRO A 168 24.60 7.01 3.28
N GLY A 169 24.45 6.28 2.18
CA GLY A 169 23.30 5.44 1.88
C GLY A 169 23.33 4.09 2.60
N THR A 170 22.20 3.39 2.55
CA THR A 170 22.04 2.01 3.01
C THR A 170 21.45 1.15 1.89
N GLY A 171 21.76 -0.16 1.91
CA GLY A 171 21.20 -1.12 0.96
C GLY A 171 21.88 -1.17 -0.41
N GLY A 172 23.05 -0.56 -0.59
CA GLY A 172 23.89 -0.72 -1.77
C GLY A 172 24.98 -1.79 -1.58
N ASN A 173 26.10 -1.64 -2.29
CA ASN A 173 27.22 -2.58 -2.26
C ASN A 173 28.29 -2.17 -1.23
N GLY A 174 28.09 -1.06 -0.52
CA GLY A 174 28.99 -0.50 0.47
C GLY A 174 30.16 0.30 -0.11
N GLN A 175 30.13 0.64 -1.40
CA GLN A 175 31.17 1.39 -2.11
C GLN A 175 30.56 2.35 -3.12
N HIS A 176 31.24 3.48 -3.35
CA HIS A 176 30.94 4.40 -4.43
C HIS A 176 32.21 4.73 -5.20
N PHE A 177 32.05 5.12 -6.46
CA PHE A 177 33.16 5.49 -7.33
C PHE A 177 33.42 6.97 -7.20
N VAL A 178 34.68 7.38 -7.15
CA VAL A 178 35.05 8.78 -6.94
C VAL A 178 36.12 9.25 -7.90
N ARG A 179 36.10 10.54 -8.19
CA ARG A 179 37.22 11.32 -8.72
C ARG A 179 37.65 12.29 -7.63
N ALA A 180 38.90 12.18 -7.21
CA ALA A 180 39.51 13.07 -6.22
C ALA A 180 40.97 13.35 -6.57
N ILE A 181 41.60 14.31 -5.89
CA ILE A 181 43.03 14.59 -6.05
C ILE A 181 43.85 13.40 -5.52
N ALA A 182 44.89 13.00 -6.25
CA ALA A 182 45.92 12.09 -5.78
C ALA A 182 47.00 12.84 -4.99
N VAL A 183 47.68 12.17 -4.08
CA VAL A 183 48.84 12.74 -3.35
C VAL A 183 49.94 13.27 -4.27
N THR A 184 49.95 12.86 -5.54
CA THR A 184 50.89 13.29 -6.59
C THR A 184 50.44 14.53 -7.38
N GLY A 185 49.25 15.09 -7.10
CA GLY A 185 48.73 16.30 -7.74
C GLY A 185 47.84 16.07 -8.97
N ASP A 186 47.80 14.85 -9.52
CA ASP A 186 46.88 14.47 -10.60
C ASP A 186 45.53 13.98 -10.05
N TYR A 187 44.49 13.97 -10.89
CA TYR A 187 43.22 13.34 -10.52
C TYR A 187 43.32 11.82 -10.57
N GLN A 188 42.78 11.16 -9.53
CA GLN A 188 42.63 9.70 -9.47
C GLN A 188 41.15 9.32 -9.47
N PHE A 189 40.88 8.16 -10.07
CA PHE A 189 39.56 7.52 -10.06
C PHE A 189 39.66 6.18 -9.33
N TYR A 190 38.83 5.98 -8.31
CA TYR A 190 38.89 4.78 -7.48
C TYR A 190 37.57 4.52 -6.74
N PHE A 191 37.43 3.33 -6.16
CA PHE A 191 36.34 3.01 -5.25
C PHE A 191 36.72 3.33 -3.81
N THR A 192 35.80 3.93 -3.08
CA THR A 192 35.92 4.15 -1.63
C THR A 192 34.68 3.64 -0.90
N SER A 193 34.73 3.58 0.42
CA SER A 193 33.66 3.00 1.25
C SER A 193 32.42 3.90 1.35
N GLY A 194 31.26 3.27 1.46
CA GLY A 194 29.94 3.89 1.62
C GLY A 194 29.18 3.94 0.31
N ASP A 195 27.86 3.75 0.37
CA ASP A 195 26.98 4.04 -0.77
C ASP A 195 26.56 5.52 -0.72
N LEU A 196 26.21 6.12 -1.86
CA LEU A 196 25.53 7.42 -1.88
C LEU A 196 24.04 7.20 -1.61
N ASN A 197 23.44 8.06 -0.79
CA ASN A 197 21.99 8.06 -0.63
C ASN A 197 21.32 8.84 -1.77
N PHE A 198 20.31 8.25 -2.39
CA PHE A 198 19.42 8.93 -3.33
C PHE A 198 18.16 8.10 -3.57
N THR A 199 17.11 8.76 -4.01
CA THR A 199 15.82 8.18 -4.37
C THR A 199 15.42 8.71 -5.74
N LEU A 200 15.01 7.81 -6.62
CA LEU A 200 14.52 8.15 -7.95
C LEU A 200 13.00 8.09 -7.95
N ILE A 201 12.37 9.20 -8.32
CA ILE A 201 10.93 9.32 -8.46
C ILE A 201 10.60 9.33 -9.95
N GLY A 202 9.69 8.45 -10.36
CA GLY A 202 9.33 8.31 -11.76
C GLY A 202 8.09 7.46 -11.99
N THR A 203 7.77 7.29 -13.26
CA THR A 203 6.63 6.47 -13.72
C THR A 203 7.14 5.22 -14.43
N PRO A 204 6.75 4.00 -14.01
CA PRO A 204 7.16 2.79 -14.73
C PRO A 204 6.62 2.78 -16.17
N VAL A 205 7.48 2.45 -17.15
CA VAL A 205 7.12 2.35 -18.57
C VAL A 205 6.40 1.04 -18.83
N GLY A 206 5.26 1.09 -19.52
CA GLY A 206 4.44 -0.09 -19.83
C GLY A 206 3.69 -0.67 -18.63
N CYS A 207 3.63 0.06 -17.51
CA CYS A 207 2.85 -0.35 -16.36
C CYS A 207 1.36 -0.14 -16.60
N THR A 208 0.56 -1.10 -16.13
CA THR A 208 -0.89 -1.14 -16.25
C THR A 208 -1.51 -0.99 -14.86
N ASN A 209 -2.74 -0.48 -14.79
CA ASN A 209 -3.51 -0.47 -13.54
C ASN A 209 -3.61 -1.89 -12.96
N PRO A 210 -3.84 -2.03 -11.64
CA PRO A 210 -4.09 -3.32 -11.02
C PRO A 210 -5.29 -4.01 -11.68
N VAL A 211 -5.23 -5.34 -11.79
CA VAL A 211 -6.34 -6.13 -12.31
C VAL A 211 -6.98 -6.89 -11.16
N ILE A 212 -8.28 -6.66 -10.93
CA ILE A 212 -9.07 -7.42 -9.96
C ILE A 212 -9.29 -8.83 -10.52
N GLN A 213 -8.61 -9.80 -9.93
CA GLN A 213 -8.73 -11.22 -10.27
C GLN A 213 -9.96 -11.84 -9.60
N SER A 214 -10.27 -11.44 -8.37
CA SER A 214 -11.48 -11.85 -7.65
C SER A 214 -12.10 -10.67 -6.92
N ASN A 215 -13.38 -10.44 -7.21
CA ASN A 215 -14.21 -9.47 -6.49
C ASN A 215 -14.56 -9.99 -5.09
N PRO A 216 -14.92 -9.11 -4.15
CA PRO A 216 -15.44 -9.56 -2.87
C PRO A 216 -16.75 -10.31 -3.05
N ALA A 217 -17.00 -11.29 -2.19
CA ALA A 217 -18.26 -12.02 -2.15
C ALA A 217 -19.24 -11.32 -1.18
N PRO A 218 -20.55 -11.27 -1.49
CA PRO A 218 -21.56 -10.81 -0.54
C PRO A 218 -21.55 -11.64 0.76
N VAL A 219 -21.84 -10.98 1.88
CA VAL A 219 -21.90 -11.59 3.20
C VAL A 219 -23.29 -11.36 3.78
N SER A 220 -23.95 -12.43 4.20
CA SER A 220 -25.21 -12.38 4.95
C SER A 220 -24.96 -12.92 6.35
N LEU A 221 -25.30 -12.13 7.37
CA LEU A 221 -25.15 -12.48 8.77
C LEU A 221 -26.49 -12.47 9.47
N CYS A 222 -26.58 -13.27 10.52
CA CYS A 222 -27.69 -13.21 11.45
C CYS A 222 -27.49 -12.10 12.47
N PRO A 223 -28.55 -11.60 13.12
CA PRO A 223 -28.41 -10.59 14.16
C PRO A 223 -27.42 -11.05 15.25
N GLY A 224 -26.42 -10.21 15.54
CA GLY A 224 -25.37 -10.49 16.53
C GLY A 224 -24.23 -11.40 16.05
N ALA A 225 -24.32 -11.98 14.86
CA ALA A 225 -23.21 -12.76 14.29
C ALA A 225 -22.04 -11.85 13.90
N SER A 226 -20.82 -12.36 14.08
CA SER A 226 -19.57 -11.63 13.85
C SER A 226 -18.42 -12.61 13.58
N PRO A 227 -17.39 -12.24 12.79
CA PRO A 227 -17.27 -11.02 12.00
C PRO A 227 -17.81 -11.15 10.56
N ALA A 228 -18.00 -10.02 9.88
CA ALA A 228 -18.09 -9.98 8.41
C ALA A 228 -16.69 -9.79 7.80
N VAL A 229 -16.36 -10.56 6.77
CA VAL A 229 -15.05 -10.50 6.11
C VAL A 229 -15.22 -10.36 4.60
N PHE A 230 -14.53 -9.39 4.00
CA PHE A 230 -14.46 -9.23 2.55
C PHE A 230 -13.00 -9.26 2.10
N SER A 231 -12.74 -9.89 0.96
CA SER A 231 -11.39 -9.97 0.38
C SER A 231 -11.41 -9.71 -1.12
N VAL A 232 -10.31 -9.16 -1.63
CA VAL A 232 -10.08 -8.99 -3.07
C VAL A 232 -8.78 -9.66 -3.50
N GLY A 233 -8.80 -10.27 -4.68
CA GLY A 233 -7.61 -10.83 -5.32
C GLY A 233 -7.13 -9.89 -6.41
N VAL A 234 -5.84 -9.56 -6.43
CA VAL A 234 -5.27 -8.56 -7.35
C VAL A 234 -4.02 -9.11 -8.03
N THR A 235 -3.88 -8.80 -9.31
CA THR A 235 -2.69 -9.09 -10.12
C THR A 235 -2.20 -7.84 -10.84
N GLY A 236 -0.98 -7.90 -11.39
CA GLY A 236 -0.33 -6.78 -12.09
C GLY A 236 0.96 -6.35 -11.41
N ALA A 237 1.50 -5.21 -11.84
CA ALA A 237 2.71 -4.63 -11.26
C ALA A 237 2.39 -3.98 -9.90
N GLY A 238 2.98 -4.51 -8.83
CA GLY A 238 2.98 -3.89 -7.50
C GLY A 238 4.07 -2.82 -7.35
N PRO A 239 4.21 -2.20 -6.16
CA PRO A 239 3.41 -2.44 -4.96
C PRO A 239 1.95 -1.97 -5.10
N PHE A 240 1.05 -2.62 -4.37
CA PHE A 240 -0.37 -2.24 -4.32
C PHE A 240 -0.70 -1.52 -3.01
N THR A 241 -1.55 -0.50 -3.12
CA THR A 241 -2.20 0.15 -1.98
C THR A 241 -3.71 -0.06 -2.06
N TYR A 242 -4.34 -0.31 -0.92
CA TYR A 242 -5.77 -0.64 -0.85
C TYR A 242 -6.53 0.42 -0.05
N ARG A 243 -7.80 0.61 -0.40
CA ARG A 243 -8.79 1.34 0.41
C ARG A 243 -10.14 0.69 0.24
N TRP A 244 -10.69 0.17 1.34
CA TRP A 244 -12.06 -0.29 1.37
C TRP A 244 -13.05 0.88 1.46
N LEU A 245 -14.18 0.71 0.79
CA LEU A 245 -15.25 1.68 0.67
C LEU A 245 -16.58 1.02 1.10
N LEU A 246 -17.37 1.71 1.92
CA LEU A 246 -18.77 1.39 2.18
C LEU A 246 -19.66 2.42 1.47
N ASN A 247 -20.49 1.97 0.53
CA ASN A 247 -21.36 2.86 -0.27
C ASN A 247 -20.57 4.02 -0.91
N ASN A 248 -19.36 3.72 -1.39
CA ASN A 248 -18.36 4.67 -1.94
C ASN A 248 -17.68 5.61 -0.94
N ASN A 249 -17.97 5.52 0.37
CA ASN A 249 -17.26 6.29 1.39
C ASN A 249 -16.07 5.50 1.95
N PRO A 250 -14.89 6.12 2.13
CA PRO A 250 -13.71 5.43 2.62
C PRO A 250 -13.88 4.95 4.06
N LEU A 251 -13.44 3.71 4.30
CA LEU A 251 -13.33 3.10 5.61
C LEU A 251 -11.92 3.27 6.17
N PHE A 252 -11.81 3.34 7.48
CA PHE A 252 -10.56 3.43 8.23
C PHE A 252 -10.55 2.38 9.35
N ASP A 253 -9.36 1.93 9.72
CA ASP A 253 -9.22 1.02 10.86
C ASP A 253 -9.62 1.71 12.17
N GLY A 254 -10.23 0.95 13.07
CA GLY A 254 -10.72 1.42 14.37
C GLY A 254 -12.25 1.43 14.49
N PRO A 255 -12.77 1.98 15.59
CA PRO A 255 -14.21 2.00 15.87
C PRO A 255 -14.99 2.80 14.82
N ASN A 256 -16.13 2.27 14.37
CA ASN A 256 -17.07 2.88 13.42
C ASN A 256 -16.47 3.26 12.05
N GLY A 257 -15.32 2.71 11.67
CA GLY A 257 -14.80 2.81 10.30
C GLY A 257 -14.46 4.22 9.79
N GLY A 258 -14.29 5.21 10.67
CA GLY A 258 -14.18 6.63 10.29
C GLY A 258 -15.42 7.49 10.55
N GLY A 259 -16.35 7.02 11.38
CA GLY A 259 -17.46 7.84 11.90
C GLY A 259 -18.84 7.49 11.33
N HIS A 260 -19.00 6.31 10.72
CA HIS A 260 -20.27 5.91 10.08
C HIS A 260 -21.35 5.46 11.08
N GLY A 261 -21.02 5.36 12.38
CA GLY A 261 -21.90 4.87 13.45
C GLY A 261 -21.74 3.36 13.70
N GLY A 262 -22.61 2.76 14.51
CA GLY A 262 -22.79 1.29 14.57
C GLY A 262 -22.10 0.53 15.70
N GLY A 263 -21.05 1.07 16.31
CA GLY A 263 -20.27 0.38 17.34
C GLY A 263 -19.34 -0.72 16.82
N SER A 264 -19.28 -0.93 15.50
CA SER A 264 -18.39 -1.91 14.87
C SER A 264 -16.92 -1.55 15.03
N VAL A 265 -16.04 -2.53 14.93
CA VAL A 265 -14.59 -2.30 14.85
C VAL A 265 -14.08 -2.82 13.52
N ILE A 266 -13.45 -1.93 12.74
CA ILE A 266 -12.91 -2.26 11.43
C ILE A 266 -11.40 -2.48 11.53
N SER A 267 -10.92 -3.54 10.87
CA SER A 267 -9.49 -3.78 10.66
C SER A 267 -9.19 -4.20 9.23
N GLY A 268 -8.01 -3.85 8.71
CA GLY A 268 -7.60 -4.19 7.36
C GLY A 268 -8.19 -3.28 6.26
N ALA A 269 -8.70 -2.10 6.60
CA ALA A 269 -9.28 -1.15 5.63
C ALA A 269 -8.29 -0.69 4.54
N THR A 270 -6.99 -0.88 4.76
CA THR A 270 -5.89 -0.63 3.79
C THR A 270 -5.17 -1.90 3.33
N SER A 271 -5.80 -3.05 3.49
CA SER A 271 -5.29 -4.37 3.09
C SER A 271 -6.19 -5.06 2.06
N ALA A 272 -5.72 -6.16 1.48
CA ALA A 272 -6.50 -6.98 0.54
C ALA A 272 -7.76 -7.61 1.18
N THR A 273 -7.79 -7.73 2.51
CA THR A 273 -8.90 -8.24 3.30
C THR A 273 -9.28 -7.22 4.37
N ILE A 274 -10.57 -6.97 4.53
CA ILE A 274 -11.16 -6.19 5.63
C ILE A 274 -12.00 -7.13 6.52
N THR A 275 -11.93 -6.88 7.83
CA THR A 275 -12.74 -7.54 8.85
C THR A 275 -13.56 -6.48 9.57
N ILE A 276 -14.84 -6.77 9.77
CA ILE A 276 -15.80 -5.93 10.48
C ILE A 276 -16.31 -6.75 11.66
N ASP A 277 -15.82 -6.42 12.85
CA ASP A 277 -16.27 -7.04 14.08
C ASP A 277 -17.54 -6.34 14.58
N PHE A 278 -18.50 -7.15 15.02
CA PHE A 278 -19.80 -6.73 15.54
C PHE A 278 -20.53 -5.73 14.62
N PRO A 279 -20.79 -6.09 13.35
CA PRO A 279 -21.47 -5.19 12.41
C PRO A 279 -22.89 -4.88 12.87
N SER A 280 -23.29 -3.62 12.72
CA SER A 280 -24.62 -3.13 13.05
C SER A 280 -25.54 -3.07 11.83
N ASN A 281 -26.83 -3.32 12.04
CA ASN A 281 -27.83 -3.37 10.98
C ASN A 281 -28.14 -2.00 10.33
N TRP A 282 -27.77 -0.89 10.97
CA TRP A 282 -28.13 0.45 10.53
C TRP A 282 -26.93 1.26 10.01
N ALA A 283 -25.69 0.95 10.40
CA ALA A 283 -24.50 1.68 9.96
C ALA A 283 -23.61 0.88 9.00
N ASP A 284 -23.49 -0.43 9.18
CA ASP A 284 -22.53 -1.25 8.44
C ASP A 284 -23.17 -2.00 7.26
N VAL A 285 -24.50 -2.13 7.22
CA VAL A 285 -25.20 -2.75 6.08
C VAL A 285 -25.06 -1.89 4.83
N GLY A 286 -24.60 -2.50 3.72
CA GLY A 286 -24.39 -1.78 2.47
C GLY A 286 -23.42 -2.48 1.53
N ASN A 287 -23.00 -1.74 0.49
CA ASN A 287 -22.11 -2.26 -0.54
C ASN A 287 -20.65 -1.96 -0.21
N TYR A 288 -19.86 -3.02 -0.02
CA TYR A 288 -18.42 -2.98 0.18
C TYR A 288 -17.68 -3.17 -1.14
N SER A 289 -16.75 -2.27 -1.44
CA SER A 289 -15.84 -2.40 -2.58
C SER A 289 -14.43 -2.03 -2.16
N CYS A 290 -13.43 -2.54 -2.87
CA CYS A 290 -12.03 -2.20 -2.62
C CYS A 290 -11.47 -1.44 -3.80
N MET A 291 -10.96 -0.24 -3.56
CA MET A 291 -10.12 0.49 -4.52
C MET A 291 -8.67 0.07 -4.32
N VAL A 292 -8.06 -0.47 -5.37
CA VAL A 292 -6.67 -0.90 -5.36
C VAL A 292 -5.88 -0.06 -6.34
N SER A 293 -4.78 0.52 -5.90
CA SER A 293 -3.92 1.37 -6.74
C SER A 293 -2.49 0.86 -6.76
N ASN A 294 -1.82 1.11 -7.89
CA ASN A 294 -0.37 1.04 -8.01
C ASN A 294 0.14 2.37 -8.59
N ALA A 295 1.41 2.43 -8.99
CA ALA A 295 1.99 3.60 -9.64
C ALA A 295 1.25 4.00 -10.93
N CYS A 296 0.52 3.09 -11.59
CA CYS A 296 -0.19 3.39 -12.84
C CYS A 296 -1.59 3.96 -12.66
N GLY A 297 -2.24 3.64 -11.55
CA GLY A 297 -3.54 4.17 -11.23
C GLY A 297 -4.37 3.20 -10.41
N PRO A 298 -5.61 3.61 -10.07
CA PRO A 298 -6.54 2.77 -9.35
C PRO A 298 -7.37 1.87 -10.27
N THR A 299 -7.81 0.75 -9.71
CA THR A 299 -8.92 -0.07 -10.18
C THR A 299 -9.81 -0.39 -8.98
N THR A 300 -11.12 -0.23 -9.11
CA THR A 300 -12.09 -0.55 -8.06
C THR A 300 -12.77 -1.88 -8.35
N SER A 301 -12.91 -2.74 -7.34
CA SER A 301 -13.65 -4.00 -7.46
C SER A 301 -15.14 -3.76 -7.71
N ALA A 302 -15.84 -4.80 -8.17
CA ALA A 302 -17.28 -4.84 -8.06
C ALA A 302 -17.70 -4.79 -6.57
N PRO A 303 -18.88 -4.22 -6.26
CA PRO A 303 -19.38 -4.17 -4.89
C PRO A 303 -19.90 -5.54 -4.42
N ALA A 304 -19.78 -5.81 -3.13
CA ALA A 304 -20.37 -6.93 -2.42
C ALA A 304 -21.25 -6.42 -1.28
N ALA A 305 -22.48 -6.92 -1.16
CA ALA A 305 -23.39 -6.50 -0.11
C ALA A 305 -23.06 -7.17 1.23
N LEU A 306 -23.02 -6.40 2.30
CA LEU A 306 -23.24 -6.89 3.67
C LEU A 306 -24.72 -6.73 3.98
N VAL A 307 -25.38 -7.83 4.36
CA VAL A 307 -26.77 -7.83 4.82
C VAL A 307 -26.82 -8.49 6.20
N ILE A 308 -27.51 -7.85 7.13
CA ILE A 308 -27.94 -8.51 8.37
C ILE A 308 -29.38 -8.96 8.16
N LEU A 309 -29.59 -10.26 8.16
CA LEU A 309 -30.88 -10.90 7.94
C LEU A 309 -31.80 -10.64 9.14
N SER A 310 -33.10 -10.85 8.92
CA SER A 310 -34.06 -10.84 10.02
C SER A 310 -33.77 -11.97 11.00
N ALA A 311 -34.04 -11.77 12.29
CA ALA A 311 -33.91 -12.83 13.29
C ALA A 311 -34.80 -14.04 12.97
N VAL A 312 -35.93 -13.83 12.29
CA VAL A 312 -36.87 -14.87 11.84
C VAL A 312 -36.57 -15.37 10.42
N ASP A 313 -35.46 -14.95 9.81
CA ASP A 313 -35.02 -15.52 8.53
C ASP A 313 -34.67 -17.00 8.74
N PRO A 314 -35.15 -17.93 7.90
CA PRO A 314 -34.82 -19.36 8.01
C PRO A 314 -33.32 -19.67 8.07
N ALA A 315 -32.47 -18.81 7.49
CA ALA A 315 -31.02 -18.96 7.56
C ALA A 315 -30.42 -18.55 8.92
N CYS A 316 -31.19 -17.87 9.76
CA CYS A 316 -30.77 -17.27 11.03
C CYS A 316 -31.50 -17.77 12.26
N THR A 317 -32.69 -18.29 12.04
CA THR A 317 -33.21 -19.35 12.88
C THR A 317 -32.36 -20.57 12.56
N GLY A 318 -31.16 -20.68 13.15
CA GLY A 318 -30.45 -21.95 13.14
C GLY A 318 -31.46 -22.98 13.65
N SER A 319 -32.06 -23.73 12.73
CA SER A 319 -33.24 -24.59 12.87
C SER A 319 -33.95 -24.49 14.24
N PRO A 320 -35.09 -23.79 14.41
CA PRO A 320 -35.83 -23.91 15.65
C PRO A 320 -36.70 -25.15 15.51
N THR A 321 -36.22 -26.34 15.91
CA THR A 321 -37.16 -27.47 16.02
C THR A 321 -37.73 -27.60 17.42
N CYS A 322 -37.35 -26.74 18.36
CA CYS A 322 -38.01 -26.73 19.65
C CYS A 322 -37.91 -25.35 20.31
N ASN A 323 -38.88 -24.47 20.08
CA ASN A 323 -39.07 -23.32 20.97
C ASN A 323 -39.92 -23.81 22.15
N PRO A 324 -39.35 -24.02 23.36
CA PRO A 324 -40.13 -24.55 24.47
C PRO A 324 -41.15 -23.55 25.04
N ASP A 325 -41.09 -22.26 24.66
CA ASP A 325 -42.11 -21.26 24.98
C ASP A 325 -43.30 -21.37 23.99
N MET A 326 -44.17 -22.35 24.26
CA MET A 326 -45.34 -22.70 23.46
C MET A 326 -46.53 -21.78 23.70
N ASN A 327 -46.61 -21.17 24.89
CA ASN A 327 -47.69 -20.27 25.26
C ASN A 327 -47.36 -18.79 24.96
N GLN A 328 -46.11 -18.49 24.58
CA GLN A 328 -45.59 -17.16 24.22
C GLN A 328 -45.66 -16.13 25.36
N ASP A 329 -45.55 -16.57 26.61
CA ASP A 329 -45.53 -15.67 27.77
C ASP A 329 -44.11 -15.14 28.10
N GLY A 330 -43.10 -15.62 27.37
CA GLY A 330 -41.72 -15.17 27.46
C GLY A 330 -40.87 -15.99 28.42
N VAL A 331 -41.40 -17.06 29.02
CA VAL A 331 -40.64 -18.03 29.81
C VAL A 331 -40.98 -19.47 29.39
N ALA A 332 -39.98 -20.35 29.36
CA ALA A 332 -40.19 -21.77 29.10
C ALA A 332 -40.39 -22.52 30.43
N ASP A 333 -41.62 -22.89 30.75
CA ASP A 333 -42.00 -23.52 32.02
C ASP A 333 -43.24 -24.43 31.92
N GLN A 334 -43.84 -24.74 33.07
CA GLN A 334 -45.01 -25.64 33.14
C GLN A 334 -46.23 -25.09 32.39
N GLY A 335 -46.32 -23.77 32.20
CA GLY A 335 -47.37 -23.12 31.42
C GLY A 335 -47.35 -23.52 29.95
N ASP A 336 -46.18 -23.83 29.38
CA ASP A 336 -46.04 -24.29 28.00
C ASP A 336 -46.50 -25.72 27.82
N VAL A 337 -46.21 -26.57 28.80
CA VAL A 337 -46.67 -27.96 28.84
C VAL A 337 -48.20 -28.00 28.94
N ASP A 338 -48.78 -27.19 29.83
CA ASP A 338 -50.22 -27.10 29.99
C ASP A 338 -50.90 -26.58 28.70
N TYR A 339 -50.26 -25.63 28.02
CA TYR A 339 -50.71 -25.10 26.73
C TYR A 339 -50.73 -26.18 25.65
N LEU A 340 -49.62 -26.90 25.48
CA LEU A 340 -49.48 -27.94 24.45
C LEU A 340 -50.50 -29.07 24.67
N ILE A 341 -50.66 -29.52 25.91
CA ILE A 341 -51.68 -30.53 26.28
C ILE A 341 -53.09 -30.05 25.90
N ASN A 342 -53.43 -28.80 26.18
CA ASN A 342 -54.73 -28.23 25.81
C ASN A 342 -54.94 -28.24 24.29
N VAL A 343 -53.92 -27.86 23.50
CA VAL A 343 -54.01 -27.84 22.04
C VAL A 343 -54.19 -29.25 21.47
N ILE A 344 -53.40 -30.23 21.94
CA ILE A 344 -53.50 -31.63 21.51
C ILE A 344 -54.86 -32.24 21.89
N ALA A 345 -55.45 -31.82 23.02
CA ALA A 345 -56.79 -32.23 23.45
C ALA A 345 -57.94 -31.58 22.65
N GLY A 346 -57.64 -30.74 21.63
CA GLY A 346 -58.63 -30.05 20.80
C GLY A 346 -59.08 -28.69 21.34
N GLY A 347 -58.34 -28.12 22.28
CA GLY A 347 -58.51 -26.75 22.76
C GLY A 347 -58.09 -25.69 21.74
N ALA A 348 -58.29 -24.42 22.09
CA ALA A 348 -57.87 -23.32 21.22
C ALA A 348 -56.34 -23.23 21.13
N ASN A 349 -55.84 -22.98 19.91
CA ASN A 349 -54.43 -22.67 19.64
C ASN A 349 -54.29 -21.18 19.24
N PRO A 350 -54.34 -20.24 20.20
CA PRO A 350 -54.23 -18.81 19.90
C PRO A 350 -52.81 -18.35 19.52
N THR A 351 -51.75 -19.11 19.86
CA THR A 351 -50.37 -18.75 19.51
C THR A 351 -50.03 -19.14 18.07
N ASN A 352 -50.83 -20.04 17.48
CA ASN A 352 -50.66 -20.60 16.15
C ASN A 352 -49.30 -21.27 15.96
N ILE A 353 -48.68 -21.71 17.07
CA ILE A 353 -47.50 -22.57 17.09
C ILE A 353 -47.93 -23.99 16.71
N ASP A 354 -47.06 -24.70 15.98
CA ASP A 354 -47.27 -26.09 15.59
C ASP A 354 -47.26 -27.00 16.84
N PRO A 355 -48.34 -27.75 17.13
CA PRO A 355 -48.36 -28.66 18.27
C PRO A 355 -47.55 -29.95 18.05
N ASP A 356 -47.09 -30.24 16.83
CA ASP A 356 -46.11 -31.29 16.54
C ASP A 356 -44.70 -30.80 16.92
N PHE A 357 -44.42 -30.75 18.24
CA PHE A 357 -43.18 -30.24 18.82
C PHE A 357 -41.96 -31.12 18.52
N ASN A 358 -42.15 -32.43 18.35
CA ASN A 358 -41.06 -33.36 18.04
C ASN A 358 -40.88 -33.59 16.51
N HIS A 359 -41.77 -33.02 15.70
CA HIS A 359 -41.75 -33.04 14.24
C HIS A 359 -41.82 -34.46 13.65
N ASP A 360 -42.51 -35.39 14.32
CA ASP A 360 -42.69 -36.77 13.83
C ASP A 360 -43.88 -36.92 12.86
N GLY A 361 -44.63 -35.83 12.65
CA GLY A 361 -45.74 -35.74 11.72
C GLY A 361 -47.11 -35.95 12.38
N VAL A 362 -47.17 -36.15 13.70
CA VAL A 362 -48.43 -36.25 14.46
C VAL A 362 -48.35 -35.47 15.77
N ALA A 363 -49.34 -34.61 16.02
CA ALA A 363 -49.47 -33.92 17.30
C ALA A 363 -50.10 -34.85 18.35
N ASP A 364 -49.29 -35.40 19.25
CA ASP A 364 -49.69 -36.35 20.28
C ASP A 364 -48.85 -36.29 21.58
N GLN A 365 -48.93 -37.32 22.42
CA GLN A 365 -48.23 -37.36 23.71
C GLN A 365 -46.70 -37.32 23.56
N GLY A 366 -46.15 -37.77 22.41
CA GLY A 366 -44.73 -37.70 22.10
C GLY A 366 -44.20 -36.27 22.04
N ASP A 367 -45.02 -35.30 21.67
CA ASP A 367 -44.67 -33.88 21.65
C ASP A 367 -44.57 -33.29 23.05
N VAL A 368 -45.52 -33.66 23.91
CA VAL A 368 -45.52 -33.24 25.32
C VAL A 368 -44.29 -33.79 26.04
N ASP A 369 -43.94 -35.05 25.81
CA ASP A 369 -42.77 -35.69 26.40
C ASP A 369 -41.47 -35.02 25.92
N ALA A 370 -41.40 -34.67 24.64
CA ALA A 370 -40.28 -33.95 24.06
C ALA A 370 -40.15 -32.52 24.63
N LEU A 371 -41.26 -31.79 24.78
CA LEU A 371 -41.29 -30.46 25.40
C LEU A 371 -40.82 -30.50 26.85
N VAL A 372 -41.31 -31.45 27.64
CA VAL A 372 -40.88 -31.63 29.04
C VAL A 372 -39.39 -31.93 29.12
N ASN A 373 -38.86 -32.78 28.23
CA ASN A 373 -37.43 -33.07 28.19
C ASN A 373 -36.60 -31.81 27.91
N VAL A 374 -37.05 -30.96 26.97
CA VAL A 374 -36.38 -29.69 26.64
C VAL A 374 -36.43 -28.70 27.81
N ILE A 375 -37.58 -28.53 28.46
CA ILE A 375 -37.73 -27.67 29.64
C ILE A 375 -36.83 -28.16 30.79
N ALA A 376 -36.63 -29.48 30.91
CA ALA A 376 -35.72 -30.08 31.88
C ALA A 376 -34.21 -29.96 31.51
N GLY A 377 -33.87 -29.27 30.42
CA GLY A 377 -32.49 -29.06 29.95
C GLY A 377 -31.97 -30.13 28.98
N GLY A 378 -32.86 -30.96 28.44
CA GLY A 378 -32.57 -31.89 27.36
C GLY A 378 -32.35 -31.18 26.01
N PRO A 379 -31.74 -31.86 25.03
CA PRO A 379 -31.57 -31.33 23.68
C PRO A 379 -32.92 -31.21 22.95
N CYS A 380 -33.00 -30.33 21.95
CA CYS A 380 -34.15 -30.28 21.06
C CYS A 380 -34.34 -31.61 20.30
N PRO A 381 -35.58 -32.11 20.18
CA PRO A 381 -35.94 -33.27 19.36
C PRO A 381 -35.65 -33.07 17.86
#